data_AF-A0A1X7TAN1-F1
#
_entry.id   AF-A0A1X7TAN1-F1
#
_cell.length_a   1.000
_cell.length_b   1.000
_cell.length_c   1.000
_cell.angle_alpha   90.00
_cell.angle_beta   90.00
_cell.angle_gamma   90.00
#
_symmetry.space_group_name_H-M   'P 1'
#
loop_
_entity.id
_entity.type
_entity.pdbx_description
1 polymer ?
#
loop_
_entity_poly.entity_id
_entity_poly.type
_entity_poly.pdbx_seq_one_letter_code
_entity_poly.pdbx_strand_id
1 'polypeptide(L)' 'MGKPFYAGELLIPWIIAEKDRKIVAGHCDCMAGLGDTCSHIASLLWAIECTVVYNSSCHESTADCDTKENSLL' A
#
# COMPACT_ATOMS: atom_id res chain seq x y z
N MET A 1 24.32 10.89 18.33
CA MET A 1 24.42 9.43 18.56
C MET A 1 23.62 8.74 17.47
N GLY A 2 24.29 8.29 16.41
CA GLY A 2 23.64 7.50 15.34
C GLY A 2 23.56 6.04 15.79
N LYS A 3 22.38 5.43 15.63
CA LYS A 3 22.14 4.02 15.95
C LYS A 3 22.98 3.09 15.05
N PRO A 4 23.46 1.93 15.57
CA PRO A 4 24.33 1.03 14.83
C PRO A 4 23.59 0.39 13.64
N PHE A 5 24.27 0.39 12.52
CA PHE A 5 23.70 0.29 11.17
C PHE A 5 23.32 -1.12 10.68
N TYR A 6 23.32 -2.15 11.54
CA TYR A 6 23.12 -3.54 11.11
C TYR A 6 22.29 -4.41 12.07
N ALA A 7 21.63 -3.84 13.07
CA ALA A 7 20.85 -4.59 14.04
C ALA A 7 19.36 -4.62 13.68
N GLY A 8 18.96 -5.44 12.70
CA GLY A 8 17.58 -5.93 12.52
C GLY A 8 16.45 -4.91 12.73
N GLU A 9 16.60 -3.70 12.19
CA GLU A 9 15.59 -2.65 12.38
C GLU A 9 14.43 -2.85 11.42
N LEU A 10 13.21 -2.78 11.96
CA LEU A 10 12.00 -2.71 11.14
C LEU A 10 12.05 -1.39 10.37
N LEU A 11 12.25 -1.49 9.05
CA LEU A 11 12.12 -0.34 8.15
C LEU A 11 10.65 0.04 8.06
N ILE A 12 10.37 1.34 8.11
CA ILE A 12 8.99 1.85 8.02
C ILE A 12 8.86 2.64 6.72
N PRO A 13 8.66 1.95 5.58
CA PRO A 13 8.41 2.62 4.32
C PRO A 13 7.06 3.35 4.38
N TRP A 14 7.01 4.58 3.88
CA TRP A 14 5.79 5.36 3.76
C TRP A 14 5.60 5.87 2.33
N ILE A 15 4.35 6.18 1.99
CA ILE A 15 3.97 6.77 0.71
C ILE A 15 2.98 7.92 0.93
N ILE A 16 2.92 8.83 -0.04
CA ILE A 16 1.89 9.86 -0.16
C ILE A 16 1.12 9.56 -1.45
N ALA A 17 -0.20 9.43 -1.33
CA ALA A 17 -1.10 9.14 -2.43
C ALA A 17 -2.21 10.20 -2.52
N GLU A 18 -2.61 10.54 -3.74
CA GLU A 18 -3.79 11.34 -4.05
C GLU A 18 -5.04 10.45 -4.15
N LYS A 19 -6.23 11.07 -4.02
CA LYS A 19 -7.52 10.38 -4.14
C LYS A 19 -7.71 9.73 -5.52
N ASP A 20 -7.05 10.24 -6.55
CA ASP A 20 -7.13 9.75 -7.92
C ASP A 20 -6.23 8.54 -8.18
N ARG A 21 -5.93 7.74 -7.13
CA ARG A 21 -5.07 6.53 -7.17
C ARG A 21 -3.67 6.79 -7.71
N LYS A 22 -3.17 8.01 -7.52
CA LYS A 22 -1.85 8.43 -7.95
C LYS A 22 -0.91 8.50 -6.76
N ILE A 23 0.21 7.79 -6.83
CA ILE A 23 1.28 7.91 -5.85
C ILE A 23 2.15 9.12 -6.21
N VAL A 24 2.35 10.01 -5.24
CA VAL A 24 3.10 11.28 -5.41
C VAL A 24 4.54 11.13 -4.92
N ALA A 25 4.73 10.44 -3.81
CA ALA A 25 6.03 10.24 -3.20
C ALA A 25 6.05 8.96 -2.36
N GLY A 26 7.25 8.42 -2.14
CA GLY A 26 7.48 7.34 -1.18
C GLY A 26 8.92 7.35 -0.71
N HIS A 27 9.14 6.94 0.54
CA HIS A 27 10.48 6.89 1.12
C HIS A 27 10.63 5.79 2.15
N CYS A 28 11.84 5.29 2.28
CA CYS A 28 12.25 4.30 3.25
C CYS A 28 13.58 4.75 3.84
N ASP A 29 13.74 4.56 5.14
CA ASP A 29 14.92 4.93 5.93
C ASP A 29 16.11 3.97 5.77
N CYS A 30 16.05 3.04 4.81
CA CYS A 30 17.18 2.20 4.47
C CYS A 30 18.26 2.98 3.71
N MET A 31 19.47 2.44 3.67
CA MET A 31 20.59 3.13 3.03
C MET A 31 20.45 3.39 1.56
N ALA A 32 19.79 2.49 0.84
CA ALA A 32 19.45 2.75 -0.55
C ALA A 32 18.41 3.87 -0.64
N GLY A 33 17.44 3.90 0.28
CA GLY A 33 16.34 4.86 0.35
C GLY A 33 16.76 6.30 0.64
N LEU A 34 17.88 6.47 1.36
CA LEU A 34 18.48 7.78 1.62
C LEU A 34 19.21 8.35 0.39
N GLY A 35 19.65 7.50 -0.55
CA GLY A 35 20.35 7.91 -1.76
C GLY A 35 19.43 8.04 -2.99
N ASP A 36 18.41 7.19 -3.09
CA ASP A 36 17.39 7.17 -4.15
C ASP A 36 16.21 6.25 -3.73
N THR A 37 15.37 5.81 -4.67
CA THR A 37 14.31 4.82 -4.45
C THR A 37 14.89 3.44 -4.17
N CYS A 38 14.47 2.79 -3.09
CA CYS A 38 14.91 1.45 -2.72
C CYS A 38 13.92 0.34 -3.13
N SER A 39 14.40 -0.90 -3.13
CA SER A 39 13.57 -2.09 -3.39
C SER A 39 12.44 -2.30 -2.38
N HIS A 40 12.57 -1.84 -1.13
CA HIS A 40 11.48 -1.88 -0.15
C HIS A 40 10.28 -1.03 -0.60
N ILE A 41 10.53 0.16 -1.17
CA ILE A 41 9.48 0.99 -1.75
C ILE A 41 8.87 0.32 -2.98
N ALA A 42 9.69 -0.28 -3.84
CA ALA A 42 9.19 -1.03 -4.99
C ALA A 42 8.22 -2.17 -4.57
N SER A 43 8.59 -2.95 -3.54
CA SER A 43 7.72 -4.01 -3.02
C SER A 43 6.42 -3.49 -2.40
N LEU A 44 6.47 -2.34 -1.70
CA LEU A 44 5.28 -1.72 -1.13
C LEU A 44 4.32 -1.24 -2.24
N LEU A 45 4.85 -0.59 -3.28
CA LEU A 45 4.06 -0.14 -4.43
C LEU A 45 3.43 -1.32 -5.17
N TRP A 46 4.17 -2.41 -5.34
CA TRP A 46 3.65 -3.64 -5.95
C TRP A 46 2.48 -4.24 -5.15
N ALA A 47 2.60 -4.30 -3.82
CA ALA A 47 1.52 -4.80 -2.95
C ALA A 47 0.24 -3.95 -3.05
N ILE A 48 0.40 -2.63 -3.13
CA ILE A 48 -0.72 -1.69 -3.34
C ILE A 48 -1.36 -1.94 -4.70
N GLU A 49 -0.57 -2.02 -5.77
CA GLU A 49 -1.07 -2.26 -7.13
C GLU A 49 -1.85 -3.57 -7.21
N CYS A 50 -1.30 -4.67 -6.69
CA CYS A 50 -2.00 -5.95 -6.64
C CYS A 50 -3.33 -5.87 -5.87
N THR A 51 -3.34 -5.13 -4.77
CA THR A 51 -4.56 -4.92 -3.96
C THR A 51 -5.60 -4.12 -4.75
N VAL A 52 -5.21 -3.04 -5.41
CA VAL A 52 -6.12 -2.21 -6.21
C VAL A 52 -6.68 -2.99 -7.40
N VAL A 53 -5.82 -3.75 -8.10
CA VAL A 53 -6.25 -4.61 -9.22
C VAL A 53 -7.24 -5.67 -8.74
N TYR A 54 -6.93 -6.37 -7.64
CA TYR A 54 -7.83 -7.36 -7.06
C TYR A 54 -9.20 -6.76 -6.69
N ASN A 55 -9.21 -5.58 -6.04
CA ASN A 55 -10.45 -4.90 -5.71
C ASN A 55 -11.23 -4.45 -6.95
N SER A 56 -10.54 -4.02 -8.01
CA SER A 56 -11.19 -3.62 -9.26
C SER A 56 -11.83 -4.80 -10.01
N SER A 57 -11.29 -6.01 -9.89
CA SER A 57 -11.92 -7.22 -10.43
C SER A 57 -13.18 -7.67 -9.66
N CYS A 58 -13.37 -7.20 -8.42
CA CYS A 58 -14.57 -7.47 -7.62
C CYS A 58 -15.56 -6.29 -7.60
N HIS A 59 -15.26 -5.18 -8.28
CA HIS A 59 -16.14 -4.00 -8.34
C HIS A 59 -17.23 -4.09 -9.43
N GLU A 60 -17.49 -5.28 -9.97
CA GLU A 60 -18.79 -5.62 -10.59
C GLU A 60 -19.67 -6.44 -9.62
N SER A 61 -19.39 -6.43 -8.30
CA SER A 61 -20.16 -7.28 -7.35
C SER A 61 -20.57 -6.62 -6.04
N THR A 62 -20.10 -5.42 -5.69
CA THR A 62 -20.53 -4.73 -4.44
C THR A 62 -21.75 -3.82 -4.60
N ALA A 63 -22.48 -3.91 -5.71
CA ALA A 63 -23.83 -3.33 -5.80
C ALA A 63 -24.94 -4.35 -5.52
N ASP A 64 -24.62 -5.64 -5.27
CA ASP A 64 -25.64 -6.70 -5.26
C ASP A 64 -25.59 -7.67 -4.07
N CYS A 65 -24.95 -7.32 -2.94
CA CYS A 65 -25.05 -8.14 -1.71
C CYS A 65 -25.63 -7.45 -0.46
N ASP A 66 -25.87 -6.13 -0.44
CA ASP A 66 -26.39 -5.45 0.75
C ASP A 66 -27.92 -5.22 0.78
N THR A 67 -28.74 -5.96 0.02
CA THR A 67 -30.22 -5.86 0.14
C THR A 67 -31.00 -7.17 -0.01
N LYS A 68 -30.64 -8.20 0.77
CA LYS A 68 -31.55 -9.33 1.02
C LYS A 68 -31.69 -9.73 2.49
N GLU A 69 -31.56 -8.78 3.41
CA GLU A 69 -31.87 -8.98 4.83
C GLU A 69 -33.09 -8.19 5.31
N ASN A 70 -34.18 -8.12 4.53
CA ASN A 70 -35.52 -7.88 5.10
C ASN A 70 -36.67 -8.18 4.11
N SER A 71 -37.09 -9.44 3.97
CA SER A 71 -38.38 -9.79 3.35
C SER A 71 -39.06 -10.98 4.04
N LEU A 72 -38.82 -11.14 5.34
CA LEU A 72 -39.59 -12.05 6.19
C LEU A 72 -40.22 -11.26 7.35
N LEU A 73 -41.07 -10.29 7.01
CA LEU A 73 -42.22 -9.84 7.80
C LEU A 73 -43.35 -9.48 6.83
#